data_AF-A0A1B6H4Q6-F1
#
_entry.id   AF-A0A1B6H4Q6-F1
#
_cell.length_a   1.000
_cell.length_b   1.000
_cell.length_c   1.000
_cell.angle_alpha   90.00
_cell.angle_beta   90.00
_cell.angle_gamma   90.00
#
_symmetry.space_group_name_H-M   'P 1'
#
loop_
_entity.id
_entity.type
_entity.pdbx_description
1 polymer ?
#
loop_
_entity_poly.entity_id
_entity_poly.type
_entity_poly.pdbx_seq_one_letter_code
_entity_poly.pdbx_strand_id
1 'polypeptide(L)'
;DRFNEMVEHILEVCKLMRHMAPSETLQVSARYTEINLRIYGPQVVTAAHTLNQHPTSKIAKENLEVFAEMWQSLMTDVTTVCKDVMESTRQPEKQTYMSLPRPGKHGTTSKPLKSVRLDVEEQEKIAKAGLEMKLATSEMEAETDRWQE
;
A
#
# COMPACT_ATOMS: atom_id res chain seq x y z
N ASP A 1 -22.18 -16.20 -21.15
CA ASP A 1 -20.88 -16.88 -21.06
C ASP A 1 -19.72 -15.90 -20.96
N ARG A 2 -19.36 -15.14 -22.02
CA ARG A 2 -18.24 -14.17 -21.98
C ARG A 2 -18.23 -13.19 -20.79
N PHE A 3 -19.39 -12.67 -20.39
CA PHE A 3 -19.46 -11.75 -19.24
C PHE A 3 -19.10 -12.46 -17.92
N ASN A 4 -19.59 -13.68 -17.72
CA ASN A 4 -19.27 -14.45 -16.53
C ASN A 4 -17.78 -14.82 -16.50
N GLU A 5 -17.20 -15.22 -17.65
CA GLU A 5 -15.76 -15.46 -17.76
C GLU A 5 -14.93 -14.22 -17.39
N MET A 6 -15.36 -13.04 -17.82
CA MET A 6 -14.74 -11.78 -17.44
C MET A 6 -14.86 -11.50 -15.94
N VAL A 7 -16.04 -11.74 -15.34
CA VAL A 7 -16.23 -11.61 -13.89
C VAL A 7 -15.28 -12.54 -13.13
N GLU A 8 -15.19 -13.82 -13.52
CA GLU A 8 -14.27 -14.78 -12.92
C GLU A 8 -12.81 -14.36 -13.05
N HIS A 9 -12.42 -13.83 -14.22
CA HIS A 9 -11.07 -13.29 -14.40
C HIS A 9 -10.79 -12.14 -13.43
N ILE A 10 -11.71 -11.20 -13.29
CA ILE A 10 -11.54 -10.05 -12.39
C ILE A 10 -11.53 -10.50 -10.92
N LEU A 11 -12.31 -11.52 -10.56
CA LEU A 11 -12.25 -12.12 -9.21
C LEU A 11 -10.87 -12.70 -8.90
N GLU A 12 -10.23 -13.38 -9.86
CA GLU A 12 -8.85 -13.84 -9.68
C GLU A 12 -7.85 -12.68 -9.59
N VAL A 13 -8.08 -11.55 -10.29
CA VAL A 13 -7.29 -10.32 -10.10
C VAL A 13 -7.43 -9.78 -8.68
N CYS A 14 -8.65 -9.67 -8.14
CA CYS A 14 -8.87 -9.22 -6.75
C CYS A 14 -8.17 -10.12 -5.73
N LYS A 15 -8.22 -11.44 -5.95
CA LYS A 15 -7.54 -12.44 -5.12
C LYS A 15 -6.03 -12.29 -5.19
N LEU A 16 -5.46 -12.05 -6.38
CA LEU A 16 -4.03 -11.74 -6.54
C LEU A 16 -3.66 -10.44 -5.81
N MET A 17 -4.43 -9.36 -5.97
CA MET A 17 -4.20 -8.10 -5.28
C MET A 17 -4.22 -8.27 -3.76
N ARG A 18 -5.14 -9.08 -3.22
CA ARG A 18 -5.15 -9.42 -1.79
C ARG A 18 -3.87 -10.14 -1.37
N HIS A 19 -3.34 -11.07 -2.16
CA HIS A 19 -2.09 -11.77 -1.81
C HIS A 19 -0.86 -10.87 -1.92
N MET A 20 -0.88 -9.87 -2.80
CA MET A 20 0.21 -8.92 -3.00
C MET A 20 0.15 -7.73 -2.03
N ALA A 21 -1.01 -7.47 -1.41
CA ALA A 21 -1.22 -6.33 -0.53
C ALA A 21 -0.27 -6.36 0.69
N PRO A 22 0.57 -5.33 0.88
CA PRO A 22 1.58 -5.31 1.94
C PRO A 22 1.02 -5.00 3.34
N SER A 23 -0.24 -4.56 3.43
CA SER A 23 -0.91 -4.23 4.69
C SER A 23 -2.26 -4.94 4.82
N GLU A 24 -2.67 -5.21 6.05
CA GLU A 24 -3.97 -5.83 6.34
C GLU A 24 -5.13 -4.97 5.82
N THR A 25 -5.04 -3.64 5.93
CA THR A 25 -6.04 -2.71 5.40
C THR A 25 -6.27 -2.91 3.90
N LEU A 26 -5.19 -3.06 3.12
CA LEU A 26 -5.29 -3.31 1.68
C LEU A 26 -5.80 -4.72 1.38
N GLN A 27 -5.45 -5.72 2.20
CA GLN A 27 -6.00 -7.07 2.08
C GLN A 27 -7.51 -7.08 2.31
N VAL A 28 -8.00 -6.36 3.32
CA VAL A 28 -9.42 -6.20 3.62
C VAL A 28 -10.12 -5.47 2.48
N SER A 29 -9.55 -4.38 1.97
CA SER A 29 -10.10 -3.64 0.82
C SER A 29 -10.25 -4.54 -0.41
N ALA A 30 -9.18 -5.25 -0.80
CA ALA A 30 -9.21 -6.18 -1.93
C ALA A 30 -10.22 -7.32 -1.74
N ARG A 31 -10.35 -7.85 -0.52
CA ARG A 31 -11.36 -8.87 -0.18
C ARG A 31 -12.78 -8.32 -0.29
N TYR A 32 -13.02 -7.11 0.17
CA TYR A 32 -14.32 -6.47 0.11
C TYR A 32 -14.75 -6.24 -1.35
N THR A 33 -13.84 -5.72 -2.18
CA THR A 33 -14.06 -5.57 -3.62
C THR A 33 -14.37 -6.91 -4.30
N GLU A 34 -13.65 -7.99 -3.96
CA GLU A 34 -13.93 -9.35 -4.46
C GLU A 34 -15.36 -9.80 -4.09
N ILE A 35 -15.75 -9.64 -2.82
CA ILE A 35 -17.08 -10.07 -2.33
C ILE A 35 -18.19 -9.33 -3.06
N ASN A 36 -18.09 -8.00 -3.16
CA ASN A 36 -19.07 -7.19 -3.86
C ASN A 36 -19.18 -7.60 -5.33
N LEU A 37 -18.05 -7.81 -6.01
CA LEU A 37 -18.05 -8.26 -7.40
C LEU A 37 -18.72 -9.62 -7.58
N ARG A 38 -18.47 -10.58 -6.67
CA ARG A 38 -19.08 -11.91 -6.69
C ARG A 38 -20.60 -11.85 -6.49
N ILE A 39 -21.07 -10.97 -5.60
CA ILE A 39 -22.50 -10.83 -5.30
C ILE A 39 -23.25 -10.11 -6.42
N TYR A 40 -22.70 -8.98 -6.87
CA TYR A 40 -23.41 -8.05 -7.76
C TYR A 40 -23.11 -8.27 -9.24
N GLY A 41 -21.96 -8.82 -9.61
CA GLY A 41 -21.59 -9.12 -11.00
C GLY A 41 -22.66 -9.96 -11.74
N PRO A 42 -23.13 -11.09 -11.18
CA PRO A 42 -24.18 -11.89 -11.80
C PRO A 42 -25.52 -11.17 -11.97
N GLN A 43 -25.81 -10.16 -11.14
CA GLN A 43 -27.09 -9.43 -11.20
C GLN A 43 -27.23 -8.60 -12.49
N VAL A 44 -26.12 -8.16 -13.08
CA VAL A 44 -26.11 -7.49 -14.40
C VAL A 44 -26.65 -8.41 -15.49
N VAL A 45 -26.24 -9.68 -15.49
CA VAL A 45 -26.72 -10.69 -16.45
C VAL A 45 -28.21 -10.97 -16.24
N THR A 46 -28.65 -11.09 -15.00
CA THR A 46 -30.06 -11.26 -14.66
C THR A 46 -30.90 -10.08 -15.15
N ALA A 47 -30.44 -8.83 -14.94
CA ALA A 47 -31.12 -7.64 -15.44
C ALA A 47 -31.21 -7.62 -16.97
N ALA A 48 -30.12 -7.98 -17.65
CA ALA A 48 -30.10 -8.07 -19.11
C ALA A 48 -31.06 -9.15 -19.64
N HIS A 49 -31.14 -10.28 -18.95
CA HIS A 49 -32.07 -11.36 -19.30
C HIS A 49 -33.54 -10.93 -19.13
N THR A 50 -33.86 -10.22 -18.04
CA THR A 50 -35.20 -9.65 -17.83
C THR A 50 -35.59 -8.68 -18.95
N LEU A 51 -34.67 -7.81 -19.39
CA LEU A 51 -34.91 -6.94 -20.53
C LEU A 51 -35.10 -7.72 -21.84
N ASN A 52 -34.31 -8.77 -22.07
CA ASN A 52 -34.45 -9.62 -23.24
C ASN A 52 -35.82 -10.31 -23.30
N GLN A 53 -36.38 -10.70 -22.16
CA GLN A 53 -37.74 -11.26 -22.06
C GLN A 53 -38.83 -10.20 -22.28
N HIS A 54 -38.55 -8.94 -21.94
CA HIS A 54 -39.52 -7.84 -21.98
C HIS A 54 -38.93 -6.58 -22.67
N PRO A 55 -38.62 -6.63 -23.98
CA PRO A 55 -37.79 -5.62 -24.64
C PRO A 55 -38.43 -4.22 -24.74
N THR A 56 -39.76 -4.14 -24.64
CA THR A 56 -40.52 -2.87 -24.65
C THR A 56 -40.77 -2.31 -23.25
N SER A 57 -40.44 -3.05 -22.19
CA SER A 57 -40.68 -2.62 -20.81
C SER A 57 -39.73 -1.49 -20.42
N LYS A 58 -40.30 -0.32 -20.09
CA LYS A 58 -39.54 0.82 -19.57
C LYS A 58 -38.82 0.47 -18.26
N ILE A 59 -39.49 -0.24 -17.36
CA ILE A 59 -38.93 -0.65 -16.06
C ILE A 59 -37.74 -1.59 -16.25
N ALA A 60 -37.81 -2.53 -17.21
CA ALA A 60 -36.71 -3.45 -17.47
C ALA A 60 -35.47 -2.74 -18.04
N LYS A 61 -35.67 -1.68 -18.83
CA LYS A 61 -34.59 -0.83 -19.34
C LYS A 61 -33.92 -0.04 -18.21
N GLU A 62 -34.70 0.67 -17.42
CA GLU A 62 -34.20 1.44 -16.27
C GLU A 62 -33.48 0.54 -15.26
N ASN A 63 -34.00 -0.67 -15.04
CA ASN A 63 -33.34 -1.65 -14.18
C ASN A 63 -31.96 -2.04 -14.71
N LEU A 64 -31.82 -2.34 -16.01
CA LEU A 64 -30.52 -2.66 -16.59
C LEU A 64 -29.54 -1.48 -16.52
N GLU A 65 -30.03 -0.25 -16.70
CA GLU A 65 -29.21 0.97 -16.56
C GLU A 65 -28.61 1.09 -15.16
N VAL A 66 -29.42 0.91 -14.11
CA VAL A 66 -28.95 0.92 -12.71
C VAL A 66 -27.90 -0.16 -12.46
N PHE A 67 -28.11 -1.38 -12.98
CA PHE A 67 -27.11 -2.45 -12.86
C PHE A 67 -25.83 -2.16 -13.64
N ALA A 68 -25.91 -1.48 -14.78
CA ALA A 68 -24.75 -1.07 -15.57
C ALA A 68 -23.95 0.05 -14.88
N GLU A 69 -24.61 0.97 -14.19
CA GLU A 69 -23.96 1.96 -13.33
C GLU A 69 -23.26 1.32 -12.14
N MET A 70 -23.95 0.40 -11.45
CA MET A 70 -23.34 -0.37 -10.35
C MET A 70 -22.11 -1.15 -10.83
N TRP A 71 -22.17 -1.77 -12.01
CA TRP A 71 -21.01 -2.46 -12.60
C TRP A 71 -19.82 -1.52 -12.79
N GLN A 72 -20.04 -0.29 -13.28
CA GLN A 72 -18.98 0.71 -13.42
C GLN A 72 -18.36 1.10 -12.07
N SER A 73 -19.19 1.25 -11.02
CA SER A 73 -18.70 1.49 -9.67
C SER A 73 -17.82 0.34 -9.17
N LEU A 74 -18.25 -0.92 -9.36
CA LEU A 74 -17.45 -2.10 -9.00
C LEU A 74 -16.10 -2.13 -9.74
N MET A 75 -16.08 -1.80 -11.04
CA MET A 75 -14.83 -1.72 -11.82
C MET A 75 -13.92 -0.60 -11.36
N THR A 76 -14.49 0.50 -10.90
CA THR A 76 -13.74 1.61 -10.29
C THR A 76 -13.09 1.17 -8.99
N ASP A 77 -13.81 0.43 -8.14
CA ASP A 77 -13.27 -0.12 -6.90
C ASP A 77 -12.12 -1.11 -7.17
N VAL A 78 -12.30 -2.02 -8.14
CA VAL A 78 -11.25 -2.96 -8.58
C VAL A 78 -10.01 -2.20 -9.03
N THR A 79 -10.18 -1.18 -9.87
CA THR A 79 -9.07 -0.39 -10.40
C THR A 79 -8.34 0.37 -9.29
N THR A 80 -9.10 0.90 -8.33
CA THR A 80 -8.55 1.62 -7.17
C THR A 80 -7.71 0.69 -6.31
N VAL A 81 -8.25 -0.47 -5.91
CA VAL A 81 -7.49 -1.49 -5.16
C VAL A 81 -6.22 -1.92 -5.89
N CYS A 82 -6.29 -2.12 -7.21
CA CYS A 82 -5.11 -2.49 -7.99
C CYS A 82 -4.03 -1.40 -7.90
N LYS A 83 -4.40 -0.13 -8.08
CA LYS A 83 -3.47 1.00 -7.97
C LYS A 83 -2.86 1.09 -6.58
N ASP A 84 -3.68 1.05 -5.53
CA ASP A 84 -3.23 1.19 -4.16
C ASP A 84 -2.23 0.09 -3.77
N VAL A 85 -2.51 -1.16 -4.16
CA VAL A 85 -1.59 -2.29 -3.94
C VAL A 85 -0.30 -2.12 -4.73
N MET A 86 -0.38 -1.75 -6.01
CA MET A 86 0.81 -1.55 -6.84
C MET A 86 1.70 -0.41 -6.34
N GLU A 87 1.11 0.72 -5.94
CA GLU A 87 1.81 1.88 -5.40
C GLU A 87 2.45 1.56 -4.05
N SER A 88 1.75 0.82 -3.19
CA SER A 88 2.27 0.39 -1.89
C SER A 88 3.40 -0.64 -2.00
N THR A 89 3.47 -1.37 -3.12
CA THR A 89 4.54 -2.34 -3.40
C THR A 89 5.78 -1.68 -4.03
N ARG A 90 5.67 -0.44 -4.53
CA ARG A 90 6.83 0.30 -4.99
C ARG A 90 7.73 0.57 -3.79
N GLN A 91 8.89 -0.07 -3.76
CA GLN A 91 9.94 0.31 -2.82
C GLN A 91 10.20 1.82 -3.04
N PRO A 92 10.23 2.64 -1.98
CA PRO A 92 10.85 3.95 -2.12
C PRO A 92 12.23 3.70 -2.72
N GLU A 93 12.59 4.41 -3.80
CA GLU A 93 13.95 4.37 -4.33
C GLU A 93 14.86 4.38 -3.11
N LYS A 94 15.66 3.32 -2.93
CA LYS A 94 16.51 3.17 -1.76
C LYS A 94 17.10 4.54 -1.53
N GLN A 95 16.68 5.22 -0.45
CA GLN A 95 17.39 6.41 -0.02
C GLN A 95 18.78 5.86 0.20
N THR A 96 19.63 6.09 -0.79
CA THR A 96 21.01 5.67 -0.75
C THR A 96 21.45 6.39 0.48
N TYR A 97 21.62 5.65 1.58
CA TYR A 97 22.12 6.21 2.81
C TYR A 97 23.31 7.02 2.35
N MET A 98 23.17 8.35 2.44
CA MET A 98 24.18 9.28 1.99
C MET A 98 25.31 9.01 2.95
N SER A 99 26.09 7.99 2.62
CA SER A 99 27.28 7.65 3.34
C SER A 99 28.03 8.94 3.26
N LEU A 100 28.30 9.52 4.44
CA LEU A 100 29.13 10.71 4.55
C LEU A 100 30.25 10.57 3.52
N PRO A 101 30.49 11.60 2.67
CA PRO A 101 31.38 11.49 1.52
C PRO A 101 32.61 10.70 1.93
N ARG A 102 32.79 9.49 1.35
CA ARG A 102 33.92 8.64 1.71
C ARG A 102 35.18 9.48 1.49
N PRO A 103 36.00 9.71 2.53
CA PRO A 103 37.21 10.49 2.38
C PRO A 103 38.03 9.93 1.20
N GLY A 104 38.24 10.76 0.18
CA GLY A 104 39.19 10.47 -0.90
C GLY A 104 38.67 10.16 -2.30
N LYS A 105 37.36 10.19 -2.62
CA LYS A 105 36.89 10.00 -4.02
C LYS A 105 36.26 11.20 -4.72
N HIS A 106 35.65 12.13 -3.98
CA HIS A 106 35.29 13.45 -4.50
C HIS A 106 35.97 14.48 -3.60
N GLY A 107 36.79 15.33 -4.18
CA GLY A 107 37.78 16.17 -3.49
C GLY A 107 37.23 17.31 -2.64
N THR A 108 36.30 17.05 -1.73
CA THR A 108 35.76 18.06 -0.80
C THR A 108 36.39 18.04 0.59
N THR A 109 37.35 17.14 0.87
CA THR A 109 38.15 17.16 2.11
C THR A 109 39.64 17.18 1.82
N SER A 110 40.16 18.35 1.45
CA SER A 110 41.55 18.52 1.02
C SER A 110 42.58 18.53 2.16
N LYS A 111 42.19 18.27 3.42
CA LYS A 111 43.13 18.20 4.56
C LYS A 111 42.70 17.14 5.57
N PRO A 112 43.59 16.23 6.00
CA PRO A 112 43.39 15.48 7.23
C PRO A 112 43.21 16.47 8.37
N LEU A 113 42.07 16.42 9.06
CA LEU A 113 41.88 17.19 10.28
C LEU A 113 42.92 16.67 11.27
N LYS A 114 43.82 17.56 11.71
CA LYS A 114 44.76 17.23 12.79
C LYS A 114 43.92 16.85 14.01
N SER A 115 44.22 15.72 14.64
CA SER A 115 43.59 15.35 15.91
C SER A 115 43.87 16.45 16.93
N VAL A 116 42.87 17.27 17.22
CA VAL A 116 42.90 18.23 18.32
C VAL A 116 42.65 17.44 19.59
N ARG A 117 43.50 17.64 20.61
CA ARG A 117 43.17 17.19 21.96
C ARG A 117 42.03 18.08 22.46
N LEU A 118 40.84 17.49 22.57
CA LEU A 118 39.69 18.12 23.19
C LEU A 118 40.04 18.46 24.64
N ASP A 119 39.58 19.61 25.10
CA ASP A 119 39.70 19.95 26.51
C ASP A 119 38.78 19.05 27.37
N VAL A 120 38.99 19.09 28.69
CA VAL A 120 38.26 18.21 29.61
C VAL A 120 36.76 18.48 29.58
N GLU A 121 36.35 19.74 29.39
CA GLU A 121 34.94 20.14 29.37
C GLU A 121 34.23 19.62 28.10
N GLU A 122 34.90 19.68 26.96
CA GLU A 122 34.41 19.11 25.70
C GLU A 122 34.30 17.59 25.77
N GLN A 123 35.28 16.91 26.39
CA GLN A 123 35.23 15.46 26.60
C GLN A 123 34.06 15.06 27.50
N GLU A 124 33.81 15.81 28.57
CA GLU A 124 32.68 15.57 29.48
C GLU A 124 31.34 15.79 28.78
N LYS A 125 31.20 16.83 27.96
CA LYS A 125 29.99 17.09 27.16
C LYS A 125 29.71 15.94 26.18
N ILE A 126 30.73 15.45 25.49
CA ILE A 126 30.60 14.32 24.56
C ILE A 126 30.25 13.04 25.31
N ALA A 127 30.89 12.77 26.45
CA ALA A 127 30.59 11.60 27.27
C ALA A 127 29.14 11.64 27.80
N LYS A 128 28.68 12.82 28.25
CA LYS A 128 27.31 13.03 28.72
C LYS A 128 26.30 12.82 27.60
N ALA A 129 26.49 13.44 26.44
CA ALA A 129 25.61 13.28 25.29
C ALA A 129 25.56 11.81 24.82
N GLY A 130 26.71 11.11 24.81
CA GLY A 130 26.77 9.69 24.49
C GLY A 130 26.03 8.79 25.48
N LEU A 131 26.03 9.16 26.76
CA LEU A 131 25.25 8.46 27.79
C LEU A 131 23.74 8.69 27.62
N GLU A 132 23.32 9.94 27.39
CA GLU A 132 21.92 10.30 27.14
C GLU A 132 21.37 9.57 25.91
N MET A 133 22.15 9.47 24.83
CA MET A 133 21.78 8.71 23.64
C MET A 133 21.58 7.21 23.95
N LYS A 134 22.46 6.62 24.76
CA LYS A 134 22.32 5.21 25.18
C LYS A 134 21.05 4.98 26.01
N LEU A 135 20.74 5.90 26.93
CA LEU A 135 19.53 5.81 27.75
C LEU A 135 18.28 5.93 26.87
N ALA A 136 18.23 6.89 25.95
CA ALA A 136 17.12 7.04 25.02
C ALA A 136 16.94 5.80 24.12
N THR A 137 18.04 5.17 23.70
CA THR A 137 17.98 3.92 22.92
C THR A 137 17.44 2.77 23.77
N SER A 138 17.88 2.64 25.02
CA SER A 138 17.41 1.61 25.95
C SER A 138 15.93 1.78 26.32
N GLU A 139 15.44 3.01 26.45
CA GLU A 139 14.02 3.30 26.70
C GLU A 139 13.17 2.89 25.48
N MET A 140 13.64 3.19 24.27
CA MET A 140 12.97 2.79 23.03
C MET A 140 12.92 1.26 22.87
N GLU A 141 14.01 0.56 23.18
CA GLU A 141 14.06 -0.91 23.16
C GLU A 141 13.10 -1.52 24.20
N ALA A 142 13.13 -1.01 25.44
CA ALA A 142 12.24 -1.47 26.50
C ALA A 142 10.76 -1.17 26.24
N GLU A 143 10.45 -0.07 25.55
CA GLU A 143 9.08 0.23 25.10
C GLU A 143 8.66 -0.74 24.00
N THR A 144 9.54 -1.01 23.02
CA THR A 144 9.27 -1.96 21.92
C THR A 144 8.94 -3.36 22.44
N ASP A 145 9.63 -3.83 23.47
CA ASP A 145 9.38 -5.15 24.07
C ASP A 145 8.01 -5.24 24.76
N ARG A 146 7.48 -4.14 25.34
CA ARG A 146 6.14 -4.11 25.96
C ARG A 146 5.00 -4.23 24.96
N TRP A 147 5.24 -3.87 23.70
CA TRP A 147 4.24 -3.99 22.63
C TRP A 147 4.30 -5.36 21.93
N GLN A 148 5.23 -6.25 22.32
CA GLN A 148 5.35 -7.61 21.78
C GLN A 148 4.74 -8.71 22.69
N GLU A 149 4.20 -8.36 23.86
CA GLU A 149 3.29 -9.19 24.68
C GLU A 149 1.81 -8.94 24.29
#